data_AF-A0AAD5FX33-F1
#
_entry.id   AF-A0AAD5FX33-F1
#
_cell.length_a   1.000
_cell.length_b   1.000
_cell.length_c   1.000
_cell.angle_alpha   90.00
_cell.angle_beta   90.00
_cell.angle_gamma   90.00
#
_symmetry.space_group_name_H-M   'P 1'
#
loop_
_entity.id
_entity.type
_entity.pdbx_description
1 polymer ?
#
loop_
_entity_poly.entity_id
_entity_poly.type
_entity_poly.pdbx_seq_one_letter_code
_entity_poly.pdbx_strand_id
1 'polypeptide(L)'
;MFLNSIFIVLASVYTMLLASPIKKCKFPKKQGLVAVYEDGVNAGWAMSPDEACIPGKYCPYACSPGQLMNQWNPDAQTYQYPTSMDGGLYCNSDGSTSRPFEDRELCVDGEGTVSVVNKASKDVAFCQTVLPGNEAMLIPTNVEHGGEQVLAVPGPDYYASTAAHYYINPPGVSTKKGCVWGTADKEVGNWAPYVAGMNTDSNGNTFVKIGVNPKHIDDFKEHTPDFGLKIVCDNPEDCNGLECELNPKNGYNKAQGPYVGVSFGAEYCIVTARNHANAKIEVFEV
;
A
#
# COMPACT_ATOMS: atom_id res chain seq x y z
N MET A 1 -7.79 -63.46 -58.09
CA MET A 1 -8.30 -62.54 -57.05
C MET A 1 -7.09 -62.03 -56.27
N PHE A 2 -6.58 -60.85 -56.61
CA PHE A 2 -5.53 -60.16 -55.85
C PHE A 2 -6.18 -58.94 -55.19
N LEU A 3 -6.26 -58.93 -53.87
CA LEU A 3 -6.75 -57.79 -53.08
C LEU A 3 -5.53 -56.92 -52.70
N ASN A 4 -5.47 -55.72 -53.25
CA ASN A 4 -4.58 -54.65 -52.81
C ASN A 4 -5.27 -53.89 -51.67
N SER A 5 -4.74 -53.98 -50.44
CA SER A 5 -5.14 -53.10 -49.34
C SER A 5 -4.13 -51.96 -49.22
N ILE A 6 -4.56 -50.77 -49.64
CA ILE A 6 -3.85 -49.50 -49.48
C ILE A 6 -4.05 -49.03 -48.04
N PHE A 7 -2.95 -48.96 -47.28
CA PHE A 7 -2.92 -48.28 -45.98
C PHE A 7 -2.82 -46.78 -46.21
N ILE A 8 -3.87 -46.03 -45.84
CA ILE A 8 -3.85 -44.56 -45.81
C ILE A 8 -3.39 -44.14 -44.42
N VAL A 9 -2.18 -43.60 -44.32
CA VAL A 9 -1.67 -42.95 -43.11
C VAL A 9 -2.20 -41.52 -43.08
N LEU A 10 -3.20 -41.26 -42.23
CA LEU A 10 -3.66 -39.90 -41.92
C LEU A 10 -2.65 -39.24 -40.97
N ALA A 11 -1.78 -38.39 -41.52
CA ALA A 11 -0.92 -37.52 -40.73
C ALA A 11 -1.77 -36.36 -40.16
N SER A 12 -1.98 -36.36 -38.84
CA SER A 12 -2.58 -35.22 -38.15
C SER A 12 -1.56 -34.08 -38.05
N VAL A 13 -1.81 -33.00 -38.78
CA VAL A 13 -1.03 -31.77 -38.66
C VAL A 13 -1.51 -31.05 -37.40
N TYR A 14 -0.81 -31.24 -36.28
CA TYR A 14 -0.97 -30.40 -35.10
C TYR A 14 -0.33 -29.04 -35.40
N THR A 15 -1.13 -28.04 -35.75
CA THR A 15 -0.70 -26.64 -35.80
C THR A 15 -0.41 -26.21 -34.36
N MET A 16 0.87 -26.20 -33.96
CA MET A 16 1.29 -25.48 -32.77
C MET A 16 1.04 -23.98 -33.01
N LEU A 17 -0.05 -23.47 -32.46
CA LEU A 17 -0.24 -22.04 -32.27
C LEU A 17 0.88 -21.56 -31.35
N LEU A 18 1.93 -21.00 -31.94
CA LEU A 18 2.91 -20.21 -31.20
C LEU A 18 2.14 -19.06 -30.56
N ALA A 19 1.92 -19.12 -29.24
CA ALA A 19 1.31 -18.03 -28.52
C ALA A 19 2.23 -16.81 -28.71
N SER A 20 1.72 -15.76 -29.36
CA SER A 20 2.43 -14.49 -29.44
C SER A 20 2.84 -14.05 -28.03
N PRO A 21 4.06 -13.57 -27.80
CA PRO A 21 4.48 -13.14 -26.48
C PRO A 21 3.47 -12.12 -25.94
N ILE A 22 2.94 -12.36 -24.74
CA ILE A 22 1.95 -11.48 -24.11
C ILE A 22 2.55 -10.08 -24.04
N LYS A 23 1.92 -9.13 -24.73
CA LYS A 23 2.35 -7.74 -24.76
C LYS A 23 2.19 -7.19 -23.35
N LYS A 24 3.23 -6.60 -22.76
CA LYS A 24 3.15 -5.94 -21.45
C LYS A 24 2.98 -4.43 -21.63
N CYS A 25 2.15 -3.80 -20.81
CA CYS A 25 2.07 -2.35 -20.78
C CYS A 25 3.26 -1.76 -20.02
N LYS A 26 3.87 -0.74 -20.62
CA LYS A 26 5.05 -0.08 -20.03
C LYS A 26 4.63 0.90 -18.95
N PHE A 27 5.30 0.83 -17.80
CA PHE A 27 5.14 1.82 -16.73
C PHE A 27 5.54 3.22 -17.23
N PRO A 28 4.71 4.26 -17.02
CA PRO A 28 4.93 5.59 -17.60
C PRO A 28 5.90 6.44 -16.76
N LYS A 29 7.19 6.09 -16.75
CA LYS A 29 8.26 6.73 -15.94
C LYS A 29 8.35 8.26 -16.05
N LYS A 30 7.85 8.87 -17.13
CA LYS A 30 7.95 10.32 -17.39
C LYS A 30 6.81 11.14 -16.77
N GLN A 31 5.88 10.52 -16.05
CA GLN A 31 4.69 11.19 -15.50
C GLN A 31 4.79 11.46 -13.98
N GLY A 32 6.01 11.53 -13.42
CA GLY A 32 6.20 11.83 -11.99
C GLY A 32 5.74 10.72 -11.04
N LEU A 33 5.53 9.51 -11.55
CA LEU A 33 5.12 8.35 -10.78
C LEU A 33 6.33 7.68 -10.11
N VAL A 34 6.08 7.09 -8.94
CA VAL A 34 7.09 6.33 -8.20
C VAL A 34 7.09 4.89 -8.72
N ALA A 35 8.25 4.41 -9.17
CA ALA A 35 8.36 3.04 -9.65
C ALA A 35 8.46 2.06 -8.47
N VAL A 36 7.62 1.02 -8.49
CA VAL A 36 7.56 -0.04 -7.50
C VAL A 36 8.24 -1.30 -8.08
N TYR A 37 9.33 -1.76 -7.47
CA TYR A 37 10.13 -2.94 -7.91
C TYR A 37 10.36 -3.04 -9.43
N GLU A 38 11.22 -2.19 -9.98
CA GLU A 38 11.50 -2.18 -11.43
C GLU A 38 12.15 -3.47 -11.94
N ASP A 39 12.87 -4.18 -11.08
CA ASP A 39 13.57 -5.42 -11.41
C ASP A 39 12.62 -6.63 -11.55
N GLY A 40 11.34 -6.48 -11.17
CA GLY A 40 10.32 -7.52 -11.18
C GLY A 40 9.54 -7.63 -12.50
N VAL A 41 8.61 -8.57 -12.54
CA VAL A 41 7.64 -8.76 -13.64
C VAL A 41 6.70 -7.57 -13.77
N ASN A 42 6.39 -6.92 -12.63
CA ASN A 42 5.58 -5.70 -12.53
C ASN A 42 6.28 -4.47 -13.09
N ALA A 43 7.60 -4.49 -13.29
CA ALA A 43 8.34 -3.48 -14.05
C ALA A 43 8.03 -2.01 -13.69
N GLY A 44 7.82 -1.73 -12.39
CA GLY A 44 7.52 -0.39 -11.88
C GLY A 44 6.05 -0.15 -11.49
N TRP A 45 5.11 -0.98 -11.94
CA TRP A 45 3.70 -0.88 -11.52
C TRP A 45 3.56 -1.24 -10.03
N ALA A 46 2.60 -0.61 -9.34
CA ALA A 46 2.27 -0.90 -7.94
C ALA A 46 1.44 -2.21 -7.85
N MET A 47 2.04 -3.28 -8.32
CA MET A 47 1.51 -4.65 -8.38
C MET A 47 2.56 -5.57 -7.78
N SER A 48 2.16 -6.78 -7.37
CA SER A 48 3.11 -7.74 -6.80
C SER A 48 4.29 -8.00 -7.75
N PRO A 49 5.52 -8.24 -7.27
CA PRO A 49 6.70 -8.35 -8.14
C PRO A 49 6.63 -9.44 -9.22
N ASP A 50 5.75 -10.42 -9.06
CA ASP A 50 5.47 -11.52 -10.00
C ASP A 50 4.26 -11.26 -10.91
N GLU A 51 3.55 -10.14 -10.71
CA GLU A 51 2.37 -9.76 -11.49
C GLU A 51 2.74 -8.83 -12.66
N ALA A 52 2.30 -9.18 -13.87
CA ALA A 52 2.47 -8.32 -15.04
C ALA A 52 1.25 -7.43 -15.30
N CYS A 53 1.50 -6.17 -15.65
CA CYS A 53 0.53 -5.31 -16.31
C CYS A 53 0.39 -5.71 -17.80
N ILE A 54 -0.75 -6.30 -18.15
CA ILE A 54 -1.03 -6.89 -19.48
C ILE A 54 -2.39 -6.41 -20.02
N PRO A 55 -2.60 -6.46 -21.34
CA PRO A 55 -3.82 -5.97 -21.97
C PRO A 55 -5.10 -6.49 -21.31
N GLY A 56 -6.07 -5.59 -21.16
CA GLY A 56 -7.34 -5.90 -20.52
C GLY A 56 -7.36 -5.72 -19.01
N LYS A 57 -6.22 -5.45 -18.37
CA LYS A 57 -6.13 -5.17 -16.93
C LYS A 57 -6.06 -3.67 -16.63
N TYR A 58 -6.55 -3.31 -15.44
CA TYR A 58 -6.16 -2.08 -14.76
C TYR A 58 -4.85 -2.32 -14.01
N CYS A 59 -3.94 -1.34 -14.08
CA CYS A 59 -2.60 -1.43 -13.53
C CYS A 59 -2.36 -0.29 -12.54
N PRO A 60 -2.40 -0.58 -11.22
CA PRO A 60 -2.15 0.42 -10.19
C PRO A 60 -0.72 0.96 -10.25
N TYR A 61 -0.55 2.20 -9.85
CA TYR A 61 0.75 2.89 -9.78
C TYR A 61 0.89 3.67 -8.48
N ALA A 62 2.13 4.00 -8.13
CA ALA A 62 2.42 4.78 -6.93
C ALA A 62 2.62 6.26 -7.28
N CYS A 63 2.03 7.12 -6.45
CA CYS A 63 2.27 8.56 -6.46
C CYS A 63 3.37 8.93 -5.45
N SER A 64 3.85 10.17 -5.48
CA SER A 64 4.84 10.64 -4.52
C SER A 64 4.27 10.63 -3.09
N PRO A 65 5.10 10.55 -2.04
CA PRO A 65 4.64 10.65 -0.66
C PRO A 65 3.71 11.85 -0.44
N GLY A 66 2.58 11.62 0.25
CA GLY A 66 1.53 12.63 0.44
C GLY A 66 0.43 12.60 -0.62
N GLN A 67 0.63 11.90 -1.74
CA GLN A 67 -0.32 11.87 -2.86
C GLN A 67 -1.00 10.51 -3.01
N LEU A 68 -2.21 10.54 -3.57
CA LEU A 68 -3.03 9.38 -3.85
C LEU A 68 -3.16 9.15 -5.36
N MET A 69 -3.31 7.89 -5.75
CA MET A 69 -3.63 7.51 -7.14
C MET A 69 -5.03 7.98 -7.51
N ASN A 70 -5.18 8.74 -8.59
CA ASN A 70 -6.46 9.34 -9.00
C ASN A 70 -7.07 8.72 -10.26
N GLN A 71 -6.75 7.44 -10.51
CA GLN A 71 -7.23 6.69 -11.67
C GLN A 71 -7.60 5.27 -11.24
N TRP A 72 -8.73 4.77 -11.72
CA TRP A 72 -9.26 3.42 -11.48
C TRP A 72 -10.45 3.17 -12.40
N ASN A 73 -10.97 1.95 -12.43
CA ASN A 73 -12.18 1.61 -13.18
C ASN A 73 -13.39 2.45 -12.73
N PRO A 74 -14.06 3.23 -13.61
CA PRO A 74 -15.22 4.04 -13.24
C PRO A 74 -16.41 3.23 -12.69
N ASP A 75 -16.46 1.93 -12.97
CA ASP A 75 -17.47 1.01 -12.44
C ASP A 75 -17.11 0.51 -11.02
N ALA A 76 -15.86 0.69 -10.56
CA ALA A 76 -15.43 0.39 -9.21
C ALA A 76 -15.87 1.51 -8.24
N GLN A 77 -17.18 1.62 -8.00
CA GLN A 77 -17.75 2.68 -7.15
C GLN A 77 -17.78 2.31 -5.66
N THR A 78 -17.64 1.02 -5.35
CA THR A 78 -17.67 0.49 -3.98
C THR A 78 -16.43 -0.35 -3.72
N TYR A 79 -16.12 -0.53 -2.44
CA TYR A 79 -15.07 -1.43 -2.00
C TYR A 79 -15.58 -2.89 -2.02
N GLN A 80 -15.67 -3.46 -3.22
CA GLN A 80 -16.18 -4.82 -3.44
C GLN A 80 -15.28 -5.59 -4.40
N TYR A 81 -14.86 -6.79 -4.00
CA TYR A 81 -14.13 -7.71 -4.89
C TYR A 81 -15.06 -8.26 -6.00
N PRO A 82 -14.59 -8.40 -7.25
CA PRO A 82 -13.22 -8.12 -7.72
C PRO A 82 -12.99 -6.68 -8.17
N THR A 83 -14.04 -5.86 -8.35
CA THR A 83 -13.92 -4.52 -8.96
C THR A 83 -13.04 -3.58 -8.15
N SER A 84 -12.90 -3.78 -6.84
CA SER A 84 -11.98 -3.01 -6.00
C SER A 84 -10.50 -3.22 -6.30
N MET A 85 -10.16 -4.24 -7.09
CA MET A 85 -8.81 -4.46 -7.58
C MET A 85 -8.46 -3.63 -8.82
N ASP A 86 -9.46 -3.04 -9.48
CA ASP A 86 -9.29 -2.38 -10.78
C ASP A 86 -8.76 -0.94 -10.63
N GLY A 87 -7.61 -0.78 -9.99
CA GLY A 87 -6.94 0.51 -9.80
C GLY A 87 -5.99 0.89 -10.94
N GLY A 88 -5.78 2.19 -11.10
CA GLY A 88 -4.75 2.75 -11.97
C GLY A 88 -5.14 2.89 -13.44
N LEU A 89 -4.15 2.71 -14.33
CA LEU A 89 -4.32 2.91 -15.77
C LEU A 89 -4.82 1.64 -16.45
N TYR A 90 -5.65 1.78 -17.46
CA TYR A 90 -6.09 0.63 -18.25
C TYR A 90 -5.03 0.27 -19.30
N CYS A 91 -4.68 -1.02 -19.38
CA CYS A 91 -3.74 -1.54 -20.36
C CYS A 91 -4.47 -1.93 -21.65
N ASN A 92 -4.21 -1.19 -22.74
CA ASN A 92 -4.83 -1.39 -24.03
C ASN A 92 -4.28 -2.64 -24.74
N SER A 93 -5.03 -3.15 -25.74
CA SER A 93 -4.65 -4.31 -26.57
C SER A 93 -3.30 -4.13 -27.28
N ASP A 94 -2.91 -2.90 -27.57
CA ASP A 94 -1.65 -2.53 -28.19
C ASP A 94 -0.53 -2.27 -27.17
N GLY A 95 -0.70 -2.57 -25.88
CA GLY A 95 0.32 -2.37 -24.86
C GLY A 95 0.59 -0.92 -24.49
N SER A 96 -0.23 0.03 -24.98
CA SER A 96 -0.30 1.40 -24.45
C SER A 96 -1.23 1.45 -23.22
N THR A 97 -1.23 2.58 -22.51
CA THR A 97 -2.06 2.79 -21.33
C THR A 97 -3.01 3.97 -21.54
N SER A 98 -4.27 3.84 -21.10
CA SER A 98 -5.24 4.93 -21.07
C SER A 98 -5.59 5.32 -19.63
N ARG A 99 -5.92 6.60 -19.43
CA ARG A 99 -6.50 7.11 -18.18
C ARG A 99 -8.00 6.78 -18.20
N PRO A 100 -8.53 6.05 -17.21
CA PRO A 100 -9.97 5.82 -17.13
C PRO A 100 -10.79 7.11 -16.91
N PHE A 101 -10.21 8.09 -16.20
CA PHE A 101 -10.77 9.43 -16.07
C PHE A 101 -9.89 10.42 -16.86
N GLU A 102 -10.34 10.80 -18.04
CA GLU A 102 -9.58 11.68 -18.97
C GLU A 102 -9.37 13.10 -18.42
N ASP A 103 -10.29 13.56 -17.57
CA ASP A 103 -10.31 14.88 -16.95
C ASP A 103 -9.55 14.96 -15.61
N ARG A 104 -9.00 13.84 -15.14
CA ARG A 104 -8.24 13.77 -13.89
C ARG A 104 -6.75 13.65 -14.15
N GLU A 105 -5.99 14.25 -13.24
CA GLU A 105 -4.56 13.98 -13.12
C GLU A 105 -4.31 12.53 -12.68
N LEU A 106 -3.06 12.09 -12.78
CA LEU A 106 -2.69 10.76 -12.26
C LEU A 106 -2.60 10.75 -10.74
N CYS A 107 -2.02 11.79 -10.16
CA CYS A 107 -1.82 11.92 -8.74
C CYS A 107 -2.54 13.15 -8.23
N VAL A 108 -3.14 13.03 -7.06
CA VAL A 108 -3.77 14.13 -6.32
C VAL A 108 -3.19 14.16 -4.92
N ASP A 109 -3.01 15.36 -4.36
CA ASP A 109 -2.58 15.48 -2.97
C ASP A 109 -3.65 14.88 -2.05
N GLY A 110 -3.22 14.20 -0.99
CA GLY A 110 -4.11 13.89 0.13
C GLY A 110 -4.46 15.15 0.92
N GLU A 111 -5.19 14.97 2.00
CA GLU A 111 -5.69 16.07 2.84
C GLU A 111 -4.58 16.85 3.58
N GLY A 112 -3.34 16.34 3.57
CA GLY A 112 -2.18 17.01 4.14
C GLY A 112 -2.17 17.08 5.67
N THR A 113 -3.05 16.34 6.35
CA THR A 113 -3.30 16.43 7.80
C THR A 113 -2.42 15.51 8.66
N VAL A 114 -1.63 14.63 8.04
CA VAL A 114 -0.77 13.67 8.77
C VAL A 114 0.63 13.64 8.17
N SER A 115 1.63 13.77 9.04
CA SER A 115 3.03 13.49 8.71
C SER A 115 3.65 12.46 9.67
N VAL A 116 4.82 11.94 9.30
CA VAL A 116 5.67 11.11 10.15
C VAL A 116 6.90 11.90 10.52
N VAL A 117 7.28 11.89 11.79
CA VAL A 117 8.56 12.41 12.28
C VAL A 117 9.42 11.24 12.73
N ASN A 118 10.57 11.06 12.09
CA ASN A 118 11.48 9.97 12.42
C ASN A 118 12.52 10.41 13.45
N LYS A 119 12.35 9.97 14.70
CA LYS A 119 13.32 10.20 15.80
C LYS A 119 14.24 9.00 16.04
N ALA A 120 14.08 7.90 15.29
CA ALA A 120 15.00 6.76 15.34
C ALA A 120 16.32 7.10 14.66
N SER A 121 17.39 6.34 14.90
CA SER A 121 18.75 6.60 14.38
C SER A 121 18.95 6.29 12.89
N LYS A 122 17.94 5.71 12.24
CA LYS A 122 17.98 5.26 10.83
C LYS A 122 16.68 5.61 10.12
N ASP A 123 16.73 5.63 8.80
CA ASP A 123 15.55 5.77 7.94
C ASP A 123 14.48 4.70 8.23
N VAL A 124 13.22 5.08 8.08
CA VAL A 124 12.07 4.20 8.31
C VAL A 124 11.21 4.13 7.06
N ALA A 125 10.87 2.92 6.62
CA ALA A 125 9.98 2.69 5.49
C ALA A 125 8.51 2.54 5.94
N PHE A 126 7.68 3.47 5.50
CA PHE A 126 6.22 3.41 5.57
C PHE A 126 5.70 2.93 4.22
N CYS A 127 4.99 1.81 4.22
CA CYS A 127 4.53 1.16 2.98
C CYS A 127 3.02 1.18 2.92
N GLN A 128 2.46 1.99 2.02
CA GLN A 128 1.02 2.13 1.83
C GLN A 128 0.46 0.95 1.03
N THR A 129 -0.71 0.48 1.41
CA THR A 129 -1.46 -0.51 0.61
C THR A 129 -1.95 0.08 -0.71
N VAL A 130 -1.91 -0.71 -1.76
CA VAL A 130 -2.42 -0.31 -3.07
C VAL A 130 -3.94 -0.45 -3.07
N LEU A 131 -4.65 0.68 -2.99
CA LEU A 131 -6.11 0.73 -3.02
C LEU A 131 -6.60 1.93 -3.86
N PRO A 132 -7.47 1.72 -4.86
CA PRO A 132 -7.93 0.43 -5.39
C PRO A 132 -6.78 -0.41 -5.96
N GLY A 133 -6.84 -1.73 -5.79
CA GLY A 133 -5.75 -2.62 -6.14
C GLY A 133 -5.77 -3.93 -5.34
N ASN A 134 -4.64 -4.62 -5.34
CA ASN A 134 -4.49 -5.91 -4.66
C ASN A 134 -4.25 -5.80 -3.14
N GLU A 135 -4.27 -4.59 -2.59
CA GLU A 135 -4.06 -4.25 -1.18
C GLU A 135 -2.71 -4.67 -0.59
N ALA A 136 -1.76 -5.09 -1.44
CA ALA A 136 -0.39 -5.27 -0.99
C ALA A 136 0.23 -3.92 -0.62
N MET A 137 1.07 -3.90 0.41
CA MET A 137 1.79 -2.74 0.96
C MET A 137 2.99 -2.31 0.09
N LEU A 138 2.72 -1.89 -1.14
CA LEU A 138 3.76 -1.72 -2.16
C LEU A 138 4.19 -0.27 -2.39
N ILE A 139 3.36 0.70 -2.05
CA ILE A 139 3.63 2.13 -2.33
C ILE A 139 4.61 2.66 -1.27
N PRO A 140 5.82 3.08 -1.66
CA PRO A 140 6.89 3.36 -0.70
C PRO A 140 6.95 4.82 -0.26
N THR A 141 7.06 5.03 1.05
CA THR A 141 7.46 6.30 1.66
C THR A 141 8.68 6.08 2.53
N ASN A 142 9.82 6.70 2.18
CA ASN A 142 11.02 6.71 3.02
C ASN A 142 10.96 7.94 3.93
N VAL A 143 11.13 7.75 5.23
CA VAL A 143 11.26 8.85 6.19
C VAL A 143 12.71 8.85 6.69
N GLU A 144 13.48 9.83 6.23
CA GLU A 144 14.90 9.94 6.58
C GLU A 144 15.11 10.08 8.09
N HIS A 145 16.25 9.62 8.61
CA HIS A 145 16.64 9.88 10.00
C HIS A 145 16.57 11.38 10.34
N GLY A 146 15.83 11.73 11.40
CA GLY A 146 15.62 13.11 11.82
C GLY A 146 14.70 13.92 10.91
N GLY A 147 14.17 13.30 9.85
CA GLY A 147 13.31 13.92 8.86
C GLY A 147 11.83 13.88 9.23
N GLU A 148 11.06 14.65 8.46
CA GLU A 148 9.60 14.64 8.47
C GLU A 148 9.07 14.40 7.06
N GLN A 149 8.04 13.57 6.93
CA GLN A 149 7.43 13.26 5.63
C GLN A 149 5.91 13.20 5.75
N VAL A 150 5.22 13.91 4.86
CA VAL A 150 3.75 13.86 4.75
C VAL A 150 3.29 12.48 4.27
N LEU A 151 2.20 11.97 4.85
CA LEU A 151 1.51 10.76 4.40
C LEU A 151 0.31 11.11 3.54
N ALA A 152 -0.02 10.22 2.60
CA ALA A 152 -1.24 10.34 1.84
C ALA A 152 -2.44 10.01 2.73
N VAL A 153 -3.30 11.00 2.98
CA VAL A 153 -4.54 10.89 3.76
C VAL A 153 -5.72 11.10 2.81
N PRO A 154 -6.58 10.08 2.58
CA PRO A 154 -7.76 10.25 1.76
C PRO A 154 -8.84 11.09 2.43
N GLY A 155 -9.44 11.98 1.66
CA GLY A 155 -10.70 12.63 1.98
C GLY A 155 -11.93 11.79 1.57
N PRO A 156 -13.15 12.28 1.84
CA PRO A 156 -14.39 11.54 1.59
C PRO A 156 -14.65 11.26 0.11
N ASP A 157 -14.09 12.06 -0.80
CA ASP A 157 -14.26 11.93 -2.25
C ASP A 157 -13.27 10.95 -2.89
N TYR A 158 -12.28 10.46 -2.14
CA TYR A 158 -11.39 9.42 -2.62
C TYR A 158 -12.14 8.11 -2.83
N TYR A 159 -11.62 7.25 -3.70
CA TYR A 159 -12.17 5.93 -4.07
C TYR A 159 -12.96 5.25 -2.93
N ALA A 160 -14.28 5.10 -3.13
CA ALA A 160 -15.23 4.47 -2.21
C ALA A 160 -15.17 5.00 -0.75
N SER A 161 -14.79 6.27 -0.56
CA SER A 161 -14.58 6.92 0.75
C SER A 161 -13.67 6.10 1.68
N THR A 162 -12.67 5.45 1.09
CA THR A 162 -11.74 4.55 1.79
C THR A 162 -10.68 5.30 2.60
N ALA A 163 -10.00 4.58 3.49
CA ALA A 163 -8.86 5.07 4.24
C ALA A 163 -7.54 4.59 3.64
N ALA A 164 -6.46 5.30 3.90
CA ALA A 164 -5.12 4.80 3.61
C ALA A 164 -4.64 3.91 4.76
N HIS A 165 -3.94 2.83 4.42
CA HIS A 165 -3.34 1.91 5.36
C HIS A 165 -1.85 1.76 5.09
N TYR A 166 -1.04 1.74 6.14
CA TYR A 166 0.41 1.67 6.06
C TYR A 166 0.96 0.57 6.96
N TYR A 167 2.02 -0.08 6.49
CA TYR A 167 2.88 -0.96 7.28
C TYR A 167 4.17 -0.22 7.60
N ILE A 168 4.58 -0.21 8.87
CA ILE A 168 5.74 0.53 9.36
C ILE A 168 6.85 -0.46 9.69
N ASN A 169 7.88 -0.46 8.84
CA ASN A 169 9.00 -1.40 8.97
C ASN A 169 10.00 -0.94 10.04
N PRO A 170 10.81 -1.86 10.59
CA PRO A 170 11.86 -1.50 11.54
C PRO A 170 12.85 -0.46 10.99
N PRO A 171 13.37 0.47 11.83
CA PRO A 171 14.40 1.42 11.43
C PRO A 171 15.61 0.75 10.76
N GLY A 172 16.03 1.28 9.61
CA GLY A 172 17.09 0.72 8.77
C GLY A 172 16.62 -0.25 7.69
N VAL A 173 15.34 -0.62 7.67
CA VAL A 173 14.74 -1.35 6.54
C VAL A 173 14.37 -0.35 5.44
N SER A 174 15.11 -0.40 4.33
CA SER A 174 14.82 0.43 3.14
C SER A 174 13.46 0.11 2.52
N THR A 175 12.86 1.06 1.80
CA THR A 175 11.62 0.85 1.03
C THR A 175 11.68 -0.34 0.05
N LYS A 176 12.81 -0.58 -0.62
CA LYS A 176 13.04 -1.77 -1.49
C LYS A 176 13.04 -3.12 -0.76
N LYS A 177 13.19 -3.12 0.57
CA LYS A 177 13.15 -4.32 1.40
C LYS A 177 11.85 -4.41 2.23
N GLY A 178 11.28 -3.26 2.58
CA GLY A 178 10.10 -3.17 3.44
C GLY A 178 8.79 -3.17 2.70
N CYS A 179 8.70 -2.56 1.51
CA CYS A 179 7.43 -2.43 0.78
C CYS A 179 7.20 -3.59 -0.18
N VAL A 180 7.40 -4.82 0.30
CA VAL A 180 7.17 -6.07 -0.44
C VAL A 180 6.14 -6.90 0.29
N TRP A 181 5.41 -7.72 -0.46
CA TRP A 181 4.88 -8.93 0.12
C TRP A 181 6.02 -9.90 0.45
N GLY A 182 6.29 -10.07 1.75
CA GLY A 182 7.47 -10.78 2.24
C GLY A 182 7.25 -12.27 2.43
N THR A 183 8.05 -12.85 3.34
CA THR A 183 7.92 -14.20 3.87
C THR A 183 8.00 -14.15 5.40
N ALA A 184 7.43 -15.14 6.10
CA ALA A 184 7.35 -15.17 7.57
C ALA A 184 8.71 -15.35 8.28
N ASP A 185 9.82 -15.33 7.54
CA ASP A 185 11.19 -15.37 8.08
C ASP A 185 11.70 -13.98 8.48
N LYS A 186 11.04 -12.90 8.06
CA LYS A 186 11.43 -11.51 8.33
C LYS A 186 10.24 -10.64 8.72
N GLU A 187 10.42 -9.81 9.73
CA GLU A 187 9.43 -8.82 10.20
C GLU A 187 9.35 -7.56 9.31
N VAL A 188 9.19 -7.77 8.01
CA VAL A 188 9.09 -6.71 7.00
C VAL A 188 7.84 -6.88 6.16
N GLY A 189 7.40 -5.80 5.50
CA GLY A 189 6.21 -5.84 4.64
C GLY A 189 4.96 -6.21 5.43
N ASN A 190 4.26 -7.26 5.03
CA ASN A 190 3.04 -7.72 5.71
C ASN A 190 3.30 -8.27 7.12
N TRP A 191 4.57 -8.48 7.47
CA TRP A 191 5.02 -8.82 8.83
C TRP A 191 5.70 -7.66 9.53
N ALA A 192 5.61 -6.42 9.01
CA ALA A 192 6.09 -5.26 9.75
C ALA A 192 5.42 -5.17 11.13
N PRO A 193 6.11 -4.74 12.20
CA PRO A 193 5.55 -4.83 13.55
C PRO A 193 4.33 -3.95 13.81
N TYR A 194 4.25 -2.82 13.10
CA TYR A 194 3.19 -1.85 13.28
C TYR A 194 2.47 -1.52 11.98
N VAL A 195 1.23 -1.09 12.14
CA VAL A 195 0.40 -0.55 11.08
C VAL A 195 -0.19 0.79 11.47
N ALA A 196 -0.50 1.61 10.48
CA ALA A 196 -1.25 2.84 10.64
C ALA A 196 -2.43 2.90 9.66
N GLY A 197 -3.51 3.56 10.06
CA GLY A 197 -4.69 3.80 9.22
C GLY A 197 -5.18 5.23 9.37
N MET A 198 -5.55 5.87 8.27
CA MET A 198 -6.00 7.28 8.30
C MET A 198 -6.96 7.66 7.18
N ASN A 199 -7.92 8.53 7.52
CA ASN A 199 -8.81 9.21 6.58
C ASN A 199 -9.37 10.48 7.21
N THR A 200 -9.80 11.42 6.36
CA THR A 200 -10.50 12.64 6.77
C THR A 200 -11.98 12.53 6.41
N ASP A 201 -12.86 12.93 7.33
CA ASP A 201 -14.31 13.00 7.07
C ASP A 201 -14.72 14.32 6.41
N SER A 202 -15.99 14.43 6.03
CA SER A 202 -16.55 15.64 5.42
C SER A 202 -16.60 16.85 6.35
N ASN A 203 -16.34 16.68 7.65
CA ASN A 203 -16.24 17.78 8.62
C ASN A 203 -14.78 18.22 8.84
N GLY A 204 -13.83 17.65 8.10
CA GLY A 204 -12.40 17.95 8.23
C GLY A 204 -11.74 17.25 9.41
N ASN A 205 -12.40 16.29 10.06
CA ASN A 205 -11.77 15.50 11.13
C ASN A 205 -10.94 14.38 10.52
N THR A 206 -9.66 14.32 10.85
CA THR A 206 -8.78 13.23 10.47
C THR A 206 -8.66 12.22 11.59
N PHE A 207 -9.00 10.97 11.31
CA PHE A 207 -8.83 9.86 12.25
C PHE A 207 -7.48 9.21 11.98
N VAL A 208 -6.60 9.17 12.98
CA VAL A 208 -5.26 8.57 12.87
C VAL A 208 -5.19 7.40 13.85
N LYS A 209 -5.06 6.19 13.31
CA LYS A 209 -4.90 4.95 14.08
C LYS A 209 -3.47 4.46 13.93
N ILE A 210 -2.82 4.12 15.05
CA ILE A 210 -1.62 3.27 15.07
C ILE A 210 -1.96 1.98 15.81
N GLY A 211 -1.45 0.85 15.35
CA GLY A 211 -1.67 -0.44 15.98
C GLY A 211 -0.52 -1.41 15.77
N VAL A 212 -0.49 -2.43 16.61
CA VAL A 212 0.37 -3.59 16.37
C VAL A 212 -0.20 -4.40 15.21
N ASN A 213 0.67 -4.96 14.37
CA ASN A 213 0.25 -5.82 13.27
C ASN A 213 -0.11 -7.21 13.81
N PRO A 214 -1.36 -7.70 13.63
CA PRO A 214 -1.73 -9.06 14.03
C PRO A 214 -0.80 -10.15 13.48
N LYS A 215 -0.36 -10.01 12.22
CA LYS A 215 0.56 -11.00 11.62
C LYS A 215 1.92 -11.05 12.31
N HIS A 216 2.42 -9.91 12.78
CA HIS A 216 3.68 -9.91 13.54
C HIS A 216 3.48 -10.62 14.87
N ILE A 217 2.38 -10.36 15.58
CA ILE A 217 2.07 -11.08 16.82
C ILE A 217 1.96 -12.59 16.57
N ASP A 218 1.34 -13.02 15.48
CA ASP A 218 1.13 -14.45 15.21
C ASP A 218 2.44 -15.19 14.92
N ASP A 219 3.33 -14.59 14.14
CA ASP A 219 4.51 -15.28 13.58
C ASP A 219 5.83 -14.89 14.27
N PHE A 220 5.87 -13.78 15.00
CA PHE A 220 7.05 -13.21 15.67
C PHE A 220 6.85 -13.02 17.19
N LYS A 221 6.12 -13.92 17.84
CA LYS A 221 5.76 -13.86 19.29
C LYS A 221 6.92 -13.55 20.25
N GLU A 222 8.11 -14.05 19.94
CA GLU A 222 9.31 -13.90 20.78
C GLU A 222 10.18 -12.69 20.39
N HIS A 223 9.78 -11.93 19.36
CA HIS A 223 10.50 -10.76 18.89
C HIS A 223 9.71 -9.52 19.30
N THR A 224 10.26 -8.78 20.27
CA THR A 224 9.74 -7.47 20.62
C THR A 224 10.51 -6.42 19.82
N PRO A 225 9.83 -5.53 19.07
CA PRO A 225 10.49 -4.46 18.33
C PRO A 225 11.31 -3.55 19.24
N ASP A 226 12.43 -3.04 18.72
CA ASP A 226 13.32 -2.07 19.39
C ASP A 226 12.95 -0.61 19.06
N PHE A 227 11.73 -0.39 18.54
CA PHE A 227 11.18 0.93 18.27
C PHE A 227 9.68 0.96 18.56
N GLY A 228 9.13 2.15 18.77
CA GLY A 228 7.73 2.40 19.03
C GLY A 228 7.16 3.56 18.21
N LEU A 229 5.85 3.74 18.33
CA LEU A 229 5.09 4.79 17.65
C LEU A 229 4.28 5.58 18.67
N LYS A 230 4.14 6.89 18.46
CA LYS A 230 3.14 7.69 19.18
C LYS A 230 2.57 8.78 18.29
N ILE A 231 1.35 9.20 18.60
CA ILE A 231 0.72 10.31 17.88
C ILE A 231 0.81 11.58 18.72
N VAL A 232 1.31 12.65 18.10
CA VAL A 232 1.29 14.01 18.64
C VAL A 232 0.54 14.92 17.67
N CYS A 233 0.19 16.13 18.11
CA CYS A 233 -0.38 17.15 17.24
C CYS A 233 0.38 18.46 17.39
N ASP A 234 0.42 19.26 16.32
CA ASP A 234 1.09 20.57 16.36
C ASP A 234 0.49 21.48 17.45
N ASN A 235 -0.83 21.39 17.65
CA ASN A 235 -1.53 21.98 18.79
C ASN A 235 -2.34 20.88 19.51
N PRO A 236 -2.00 20.54 20.76
CA PRO A 236 -2.69 19.49 21.51
C PRO A 236 -4.20 19.72 21.68
N GLU A 237 -4.64 20.98 21.79
CA GLU A 237 -6.05 21.34 21.95
C GLU A 237 -6.90 20.93 20.74
N ASP A 238 -6.30 20.84 19.55
CA ASP A 238 -7.01 20.51 18.30
C ASP A 238 -7.20 19.00 18.11
N CYS A 239 -6.67 18.18 19.03
CA CYS A 239 -6.71 16.73 18.94
C CYS A 239 -7.41 16.08 20.13
N ASN A 240 -8.28 15.11 19.82
CA ASN A 240 -8.90 14.26 20.82
C ASN A 240 -8.20 12.90 20.85
N GLY A 241 -7.99 12.33 22.04
CA GLY A 241 -7.41 10.99 22.18
C GLY A 241 -5.88 10.94 22.16
N LEU A 242 -5.21 12.07 22.43
CA LEU A 242 -3.75 12.12 22.62
C LEU A 242 -3.27 11.16 23.73
N GLU A 243 -1.96 10.99 23.86
CA GLU A 243 -1.34 9.90 24.63
C GLU A 243 -1.52 8.51 23.98
N CYS A 244 -1.89 8.50 22.69
CA CYS A 244 -1.88 7.31 21.85
C CYS A 244 -0.44 6.89 21.54
N GLU A 245 0.02 5.81 22.18
CA GLU A 245 1.40 5.31 22.08
C GLU A 245 1.46 3.77 22.06
N LEU A 246 2.37 3.24 21.24
CA LEU A 246 2.81 1.86 21.18
C LEU A 246 4.28 1.82 21.58
N ASN A 247 4.56 1.53 22.86
CA ASN A 247 5.92 1.50 23.40
C ASN A 247 6.28 0.09 23.88
N PRO A 248 7.17 -0.63 23.18
CA PRO A 248 7.57 -1.99 23.57
C PRO A 248 8.11 -2.13 24.99
N LYS A 249 8.68 -1.07 25.60
CA LYS A 249 9.14 -1.10 27.00
C LYS A 249 8.00 -1.33 27.99
N ASN A 250 6.78 -0.98 27.62
CA ASN A 250 5.58 -1.18 28.42
C ASN A 250 4.91 -2.54 28.14
N GLY A 251 5.57 -3.40 27.36
CA GLY A 251 5.07 -4.68 26.88
C GLY A 251 4.77 -4.64 25.38
N TYR A 252 5.19 -5.67 24.64
CA TYR A 252 4.76 -5.83 23.25
C TYR A 252 3.24 -6.06 23.17
N ASN A 253 2.60 -5.56 22.11
CA ASN A 253 1.15 -5.57 21.97
C ASN A 253 0.40 -4.84 23.11
N LYS A 254 0.92 -3.67 23.52
CA LYS A 254 0.28 -2.78 24.49
C LYS A 254 0.09 -1.39 23.90
N ALA A 255 -1.16 -1.01 23.67
CA ALA A 255 -1.52 0.35 23.29
C ALA A 255 -1.87 1.16 24.53
N GLN A 256 -1.47 2.43 24.50
CA GLN A 256 -1.81 3.42 25.53
C GLN A 256 -2.67 4.53 24.93
N GLY A 257 -3.39 5.24 25.80
CA GLY A 257 -4.19 6.40 25.44
C GLY A 257 -5.68 6.25 25.81
N PRO A 258 -6.47 7.33 25.66
CA PRO A 258 -7.89 7.36 26.01
C PRO A 258 -8.77 6.47 25.12
N TYR A 259 -8.37 6.27 23.87
CA TYR A 259 -9.11 5.50 22.88
C TYR A 259 -8.28 4.32 22.37
N VAL A 260 -8.24 3.26 23.18
CA VAL A 260 -7.60 1.99 22.85
C VAL A 260 -8.63 0.93 22.44
N GLY A 261 -8.20 -0.03 21.62
CA GLY A 261 -9.02 -1.16 21.23
C GLY A 261 -8.18 -2.37 20.83
N VAL A 262 -8.85 -3.50 20.59
CA VAL A 262 -8.23 -4.75 20.14
C VAL A 262 -8.92 -5.22 18.87
N SER A 263 -8.15 -5.61 17.87
CA SER A 263 -8.65 -6.23 16.64
C SER A 263 -7.74 -7.38 16.24
N PHE A 264 -8.31 -8.56 15.99
CA PHE A 264 -7.55 -9.77 15.67
C PHE A 264 -6.41 -10.07 16.67
N GLY A 265 -6.64 -9.81 17.96
CA GLY A 265 -5.63 -10.00 19.02
C GLY A 265 -4.56 -8.90 19.10
N ALA A 266 -4.56 -7.92 18.20
CA ALA A 266 -3.63 -6.79 18.21
C ALA A 266 -4.25 -5.52 18.81
N GLU A 267 -3.54 -4.88 19.71
CA GLU A 267 -3.90 -3.61 20.33
C GLU A 267 -3.61 -2.41 19.41
N TYR A 268 -4.48 -1.41 19.46
CA TYR A 268 -4.34 -0.15 18.74
C TYR A 268 -4.87 1.02 19.56
N CYS A 269 -4.48 2.23 19.19
CA CYS A 269 -5.06 3.47 19.70
C CYS A 269 -5.39 4.45 18.57
N ILE A 270 -6.24 5.43 18.85
CA ILE A 270 -6.75 6.39 17.85
C ILE A 270 -6.66 7.81 18.39
N VAL A 271 -6.21 8.73 17.54
CA VAL A 271 -6.33 10.19 17.72
C VAL A 271 -7.23 10.76 16.63
N THR A 272 -8.06 11.72 16.97
CA THR A 272 -8.80 12.54 15.99
C THR A 272 -8.24 13.95 15.98
N ALA A 273 -7.62 14.35 14.87
CA ALA A 273 -7.25 15.73 14.61
C ALA A 273 -8.44 16.46 13.98
N ARG A 274 -8.92 17.53 14.63
CA ARG A 274 -10.18 18.20 14.26
C ARG A 274 -9.93 19.34 13.29
N ASN A 275 -10.91 19.64 12.43
CA ASN A 275 -10.91 20.83 11.58
C ASN A 275 -9.62 21.02 10.74
N HIS A 276 -9.15 19.96 10.09
CA HIS A 276 -7.89 19.91 9.32
C HIS A 276 -6.63 20.24 10.13
N ALA A 277 -6.65 20.04 11.45
CA ALA A 277 -5.44 20.10 12.26
C ALA A 277 -4.44 19.01 11.86
N ASN A 278 -3.16 19.29 12.10
CA ASN A 278 -2.07 18.39 11.77
C ASN A 278 -1.74 17.45 12.94
N ALA A 279 -1.79 16.16 12.68
CA ALA A 279 -1.25 15.11 13.54
C ALA A 279 0.08 14.59 12.98
N LYS A 280 0.93 14.12 13.88
CA LYS A 280 2.24 13.54 13.53
C LYS A 280 2.39 12.20 14.19
N ILE A 281 2.79 11.19 13.42
CA ILE A 281 3.23 9.91 13.95
C ILE A 281 4.73 10.03 14.22
N GLU A 282 5.14 10.02 15.48
CA GLU A 282 6.54 9.97 15.85
C GLU A 282 7.03 8.53 15.95
N VAL A 283 8.10 8.21 15.23
CA VAL A 283 8.83 6.94 15.37
C VAL A 283 10.00 7.15 16.32
N PHE A 284 10.18 6.29 17.32
CA PHE A 284 11.26 6.41 18.31
C PHE A 284 11.87 5.04 18.63
N GLU A 285 13.16 5.00 18.97
CA GLU A 285 13.84 3.77 19.46
C GLU A 285 13.62 3.56 20.95
N VAL A 286 13.69 2.30 21.40
CA VAL A 286 13.60 1.91 22.81
C VAL A 286 14.89 1.28 23.34
#